data_AF-A0A8H7QAR6-F1
#
_entry.id   AF-A0A8H7QAR6-F1
#
_cell.length_a   1.000
_cell.length_b   1.000
_cell.length_c   1.000
_cell.angle_alpha   90.00
_cell.angle_beta   90.00
_cell.angle_gamma   90.00
#
_symmetry.space_group_name_H-M   'P 1'
#
loop_
_entity.id
_entity.type
_entity.pdbx_description
1 polymer ?
#
loop_
_entity_poly.entity_id
_entity_poly.type
_entity_poly.pdbx_seq_one_letter_code
_entity_poly.pdbx_strand_id
1 'polypeptide(L)'
;LDAASFTMPDVPELTPEEQLRAEVLSICSALGALEEYQEENGEILTKYAMGDECLACMKDIRKLIRNDSENPDNYVLHLLGEFNIMSTDLIPIVLVNTELTSDVSERLVLACFELFVPMTWPLAENHDENDESGDSNMIDLHRRYKVSLLQSGILEAALDVILKPLSIPFKYVIFETASNFTSEIPNLINIENVLNAIMLSFVWS
;
A
#
# COMPACT_ATOMS: atom_id res chain seq x y z
N LEU A 1 -20.59 -35.46 45.77
CA LEU A 1 -19.62 -35.68 44.69
C LEU A 1 -19.88 -34.59 43.68
N ASP A 2 -19.04 -33.58 43.75
CA ASP A 2 -19.30 -32.20 43.33
C ASP A 2 -19.42 -32.03 41.82
N ALA A 3 -20.36 -31.17 41.42
CA ALA A 3 -20.39 -30.60 40.08
C ALA A 3 -19.20 -29.64 39.96
N ALA A 4 -18.10 -30.13 39.39
CA ALA A 4 -17.01 -29.27 38.97
C ALA A 4 -17.56 -28.29 37.92
N SER A 5 -17.70 -27.03 38.31
CA SER A 5 -17.92 -25.93 37.38
C SER A 5 -16.74 -25.90 36.41
N PHE A 6 -17.00 -26.31 35.17
CA PHE A 6 -16.12 -26.07 34.03
C PHE A 6 -16.00 -24.56 33.88
N THR A 7 -14.97 -23.99 34.51
CA THR A 7 -14.55 -22.62 34.31
C THR A 7 -13.90 -22.59 32.94
N MET A 8 -14.56 -21.90 32.01
CA MET A 8 -13.99 -21.56 30.70
C MET A 8 -12.65 -20.89 30.99
N PRO A 9 -11.53 -21.36 30.41
CA PRO A 9 -10.25 -20.67 30.58
C PRO A 9 -10.44 -19.24 30.11
N ASP A 10 -10.01 -18.27 30.92
CA ASP A 10 -9.99 -16.84 30.57
C ASP A 10 -9.44 -16.71 29.15
N VAL A 11 -10.26 -16.21 28.23
CA VAL A 11 -9.77 -15.80 26.92
C VAL A 11 -8.81 -14.65 27.23
N PRO A 12 -7.51 -14.77 26.92
CA PRO A 12 -6.57 -13.70 27.20
C PRO A 12 -7.07 -12.45 26.48
N GLU A 13 -7.32 -11.39 27.23
CA GLU A 13 -7.67 -10.09 26.70
C GLU A 13 -6.50 -9.66 25.80
N LEU A 14 -6.72 -9.63 24.47
CA LEU A 14 -5.67 -9.29 23.52
C LEU A 14 -5.11 -7.92 23.85
N THR A 15 -3.79 -7.80 23.84
CA THR A 15 -3.12 -6.51 23.99
C THR A 15 -3.55 -5.55 22.86
N PRO A 16 -3.52 -4.22 23.06
CA PRO A 16 -3.89 -3.25 22.03
C PRO A 16 -3.11 -3.45 20.70
N GLU A 17 -1.85 -3.86 20.78
CA GLU A 17 -0.98 -4.15 19.63
C GLU A 17 -1.42 -5.39 18.85
N GLU A 18 -1.87 -6.44 19.54
CA GLU A 18 -2.40 -7.65 18.91
C GLU A 18 -3.76 -7.39 18.25
N GLN A 19 -4.59 -6.53 18.85
CA GLN A 19 -5.86 -6.10 18.26
C GLN A 19 -5.62 -5.33 16.96
N LEU A 20 -4.69 -4.36 16.97
CA LEU A 20 -4.31 -3.62 15.77
C LEU A 20 -3.71 -4.53 14.70
N ARG A 21 -2.85 -5.48 15.09
CA ARG A 21 -2.30 -6.48 14.17
C ARG A 21 -3.39 -7.30 13.49
N ALA A 22 -4.38 -7.76 14.26
CA ALA A 22 -5.51 -8.52 13.74
C ALA A 22 -6.38 -7.68 12.80
N GLU A 23 -6.61 -6.40 13.13
CA GLU A 23 -7.32 -5.45 12.27
C GLU A 23 -6.59 -5.23 10.94
N VAL A 24 -5.30 -4.92 10.97
CA VAL A 24 -4.47 -4.74 9.76
C VAL A 24 -4.50 -6.01 8.90
N LEU A 25 -4.29 -7.18 9.50
CA LEU A 25 -4.30 -8.45 8.78
C LEU A 25 -5.66 -8.74 8.13
N SER A 26 -6.76 -8.43 8.81
CA SER A 26 -8.11 -8.58 8.25
C SER A 26 -8.33 -7.67 7.05
N ILE A 27 -7.85 -6.43 7.11
CA ILE A 27 -7.95 -5.48 5.99
C ILE A 27 -7.08 -5.95 4.82
N CYS A 28 -5.86 -6.41 5.09
CA CYS A 28 -4.95 -6.93 4.06
C CYS A 28 -5.55 -8.13 3.34
N SER A 29 -6.16 -9.05 4.08
CA SER A 29 -6.79 -10.25 3.52
C SER A 29 -8.03 -9.95 2.67
N ALA A 30 -8.64 -8.78 2.85
CA ALA A 30 -9.79 -8.33 2.06
C ALA A 30 -9.40 -7.65 0.73
N LEU A 31 -8.10 -7.38 0.51
CA LEU A 31 -7.62 -6.78 -0.75
C LEU A 31 -7.73 -7.74 -1.93
N GLY A 32 -7.50 -9.03 -1.71
CA GLY A 32 -7.55 -10.03 -2.76
C GLY A 32 -6.64 -11.22 -2.49
N ALA A 33 -6.46 -12.02 -3.54
CA ALA A 33 -5.57 -13.18 -3.51
C ALA A 33 -5.04 -13.49 -4.93
N LEU A 34 -3.90 -14.17 -4.98
CA LEU A 34 -3.42 -14.79 -6.21
C LEU A 34 -4.20 -16.09 -6.43
N GLU A 35 -4.92 -16.16 -7.56
CA GLU A 35 -5.67 -17.34 -7.97
C GLU A 35 -4.97 -18.02 -9.15
N GLU A 36 -4.93 -19.35 -9.12
CA GLU A 36 -4.41 -20.17 -10.20
C GLU A 36 -5.54 -20.61 -11.12
N TYR A 37 -5.41 -20.25 -12.41
CA TYR A 37 -6.33 -20.61 -13.46
C TYR A 37 -5.67 -21.65 -14.36
N GLN A 38 -6.36 -22.76 -14.59
CA GLN A 38 -5.95 -23.74 -15.60
C GLN A 38 -6.59 -23.35 -16.93
N GLU A 39 -5.76 -23.01 -17.90
CA GLU A 39 -6.21 -22.80 -19.27
C GLU A 39 -6.50 -24.13 -19.99
N GLU A 40 -7.26 -24.07 -21.09
CA GLU A 40 -7.60 -25.25 -21.90
C GLU A 40 -6.37 -25.96 -22.50
N ASN A 41 -5.23 -25.27 -22.60
CA ASN A 41 -3.93 -25.82 -23.01
C ASN A 41 -3.22 -26.62 -21.91
N GLY A 42 -3.74 -26.62 -20.67
CA GLY A 42 -3.14 -27.25 -19.49
C GLY A 42 -2.06 -26.40 -18.80
N GLU A 43 -1.85 -25.15 -19.22
CA GLU A 43 -0.97 -24.20 -18.54
C GLU A 43 -1.67 -23.58 -17.32
N ILE A 44 -0.91 -23.45 -16.24
CA ILE A 44 -1.38 -22.81 -15.01
C ILE A 44 -0.94 -21.36 -15.05
N LEU A 45 -1.91 -20.44 -15.14
CA LEU A 45 -1.70 -19.01 -15.05
C LEU A 45 -2.09 -18.51 -13.67
N THR A 46 -1.22 -17.72 -13.05
CA THR A 46 -1.55 -17.04 -11.80
C THR A 46 -2.07 -15.65 -12.11
N LYS A 47 -3.28 -15.33 -11.67
CA LYS A 47 -3.88 -14.00 -11.82
C LYS A 47 -4.38 -13.50 -10.48
N TYR A 48 -4.13 -12.23 -10.20
CA TYR A 48 -4.61 -11.61 -8.97
C TYR A 48 -6.10 -11.30 -9.08
N ALA A 49 -6.88 -11.81 -8.12
CA ALA A 49 -8.29 -11.51 -7.97
C ALA A 49 -8.46 -10.42 -6.89
N MET A 50 -8.96 -9.26 -7.30
CA MET A 50 -9.21 -8.13 -6.39
C MET A 50 -10.50 -8.36 -5.60
N GLY A 51 -10.49 -8.02 -4.32
CA GLY A 51 -11.70 -8.02 -3.49
C GLY A 51 -12.69 -6.93 -3.88
N ASP A 52 -13.98 -7.17 -3.64
CA ASP A 52 -15.07 -6.24 -3.98
C ASP A 52 -14.90 -4.86 -3.33
N GLU A 53 -14.33 -4.82 -2.12
CA GLU A 53 -14.11 -3.61 -1.33
C GLU A 53 -12.64 -3.13 -1.34
N CYS A 54 -11.82 -3.59 -2.30
CA CYS A 54 -10.38 -3.31 -2.34
C CYS A 54 -10.04 -1.82 -2.18
N LEU A 55 -10.74 -0.92 -2.89
CA LEU A 55 -10.48 0.52 -2.82
C LEU A 55 -10.79 1.11 -1.43
N ALA A 56 -11.80 0.58 -0.72
CA ALA A 56 -12.12 0.99 0.64
C ALA A 56 -11.05 0.51 1.61
N CYS A 57 -10.65 -0.76 1.51
CA CYS A 57 -9.56 -1.35 2.30
C CYS A 57 -8.25 -0.55 2.18
N MET A 58 -7.87 -0.14 0.97
CA MET A 58 -6.67 0.68 0.75
C MET A 58 -6.74 2.04 1.43
N LYS A 59 -7.92 2.68 1.41
CA LYS A 59 -8.14 3.95 2.11
C LYS A 59 -8.07 3.78 3.63
N ASP A 60 -8.52 2.65 4.15
CA ASP A 60 -8.46 2.37 5.57
C ASP A 60 -7.01 2.09 6.01
N ILE A 61 -6.22 1.34 5.24
CA ILE A 61 -4.76 1.21 5.47
C ILE A 61 -4.10 2.59 5.50
N ARG A 62 -4.43 3.47 4.54
CA ARG A 62 -3.89 4.84 4.51
C ARG A 62 -4.25 5.64 5.76
N LYS A 63 -5.48 5.50 6.27
CA LYS A 63 -5.89 6.14 7.54
C LYS A 63 -5.12 5.57 8.73
N LEU A 64 -4.92 4.27 8.79
CA LEU A 64 -4.14 3.62 9.84
C LEU A 64 -2.69 4.13 9.87
N ILE A 65 -2.03 4.20 8.71
CA ILE A 65 -0.68 4.78 8.58
C ILE A 65 -0.67 6.23 9.05
N ARG A 66 -1.68 7.02 8.70
CA ARG A 66 -1.76 8.43 9.11
C ARG A 66 -1.97 8.57 10.62
N ASN A 67 -2.81 7.74 11.21
CA ASN A 67 -3.06 7.76 12.65
C ASN A 67 -1.82 7.31 13.43
N ASP A 68 -1.04 6.39 12.86
CA ASP A 68 0.20 5.89 13.46
C ASP A 68 1.42 6.79 13.16
N SER A 69 1.28 7.84 12.34
CA SER A 69 2.39 8.77 12.02
C SER A 69 2.89 9.57 13.22
N GLU A 70 2.12 9.63 14.31
CA GLU A 70 2.52 10.24 15.57
C GLU A 70 3.36 9.28 16.45
N ASN A 71 3.40 7.99 16.10
CA ASN A 71 4.10 6.95 16.83
C ASN A 71 5.57 6.87 16.39
N PRO A 72 6.55 6.99 17.30
CA PRO A 72 7.97 6.93 16.93
C PRO A 72 8.35 5.61 16.23
N ASP A 73 7.68 4.51 16.58
CA ASP A 73 8.02 3.17 16.08
C ASP A 73 7.37 2.85 14.73
N ASN A 74 6.45 3.70 14.23
CA ASN A 74 5.66 3.48 13.01
C ASN A 74 5.17 2.02 12.88
N TYR A 75 4.56 1.51 13.96
CA TYR A 75 4.18 0.11 14.12
C TYR A 75 3.31 -0.41 12.97
N VAL A 76 2.40 0.38 12.41
CA VAL A 76 1.57 -0.01 11.26
C VAL A 76 2.43 -0.25 10.02
N LEU A 77 3.43 0.59 9.76
CA LEU A 77 4.34 0.40 8.62
C LEU A 77 5.18 -0.87 8.80
N HIS A 78 5.61 -1.16 10.04
CA HIS A 78 6.31 -2.39 10.35
C HIS A 78 5.43 -3.63 10.07
N LEU A 79 4.18 -3.64 10.57
CA LEU A 79 3.23 -4.72 10.34
C LEU A 79 2.95 -4.96 8.85
N LEU A 80 2.76 -3.91 8.05
CA LEU A 80 2.57 -4.02 6.61
C LEU A 80 3.79 -4.65 5.92
N GLY A 81 4.99 -4.37 6.43
CA GLY A 81 6.24 -4.99 5.97
C GLY A 81 6.39 -6.44 6.36
N GLU A 82 5.98 -6.81 7.57
CA GLU A 82 5.93 -8.22 8.00
C GLU A 82 4.97 -9.04 7.15
N PHE A 83 3.81 -8.48 6.79
CA PHE A 83 2.85 -9.13 5.90
C PHE A 83 3.27 -9.12 4.42
N ASN A 84 4.36 -8.41 4.08
CA ASN A 84 4.90 -8.31 2.71
C ASN A 84 3.86 -7.84 1.67
N ILE A 85 2.89 -7.02 2.11
CA ILE A 85 1.72 -6.61 1.32
C ILE A 85 2.09 -5.93 0.00
N MET A 86 3.25 -5.25 -0.03
CA MET A 86 3.75 -4.61 -1.24
C MET A 86 3.96 -5.62 -2.36
N SER A 87 4.58 -6.75 -2.06
CA SER A 87 4.92 -7.76 -3.06
C SER A 87 3.77 -8.74 -3.32
N THR A 88 2.93 -9.02 -2.32
CA THR A 88 1.84 -10.00 -2.42
C THR A 88 0.60 -9.44 -3.08
N ASP A 89 0.25 -8.18 -2.80
CA ASP A 89 -1.05 -7.60 -3.17
C ASP A 89 -0.88 -6.34 -4.01
N LEU A 90 -0.18 -5.33 -3.49
CA LEU A 90 -0.14 -3.99 -4.12
C LEU A 90 0.49 -4.02 -5.52
N ILE A 91 1.61 -4.72 -5.69
CA ILE A 91 2.26 -4.84 -7.00
C ILE A 91 1.41 -5.61 -8.00
N PRO A 92 0.89 -6.81 -7.69
CA PRO A 92 -0.04 -7.50 -8.59
C PRO A 92 -1.27 -6.67 -8.96
N ILE A 93 -1.84 -5.89 -8.02
CA ILE A 93 -2.95 -4.97 -8.31
C ILE A 93 -2.54 -3.94 -9.37
N VAL A 94 -1.37 -3.32 -9.24
CA VAL A 94 -0.87 -2.36 -10.24
C VAL A 94 -0.67 -3.05 -11.59
N LEU A 95 -0.03 -4.21 -11.61
CA LEU A 95 0.29 -4.93 -12.86
C LEU A 95 -0.97 -5.33 -13.63
N VAL A 96 -2.01 -5.83 -12.95
CA VAL A 96 -3.30 -6.16 -13.56
C VAL A 96 -4.01 -4.94 -14.14
N ASN A 97 -3.76 -3.75 -13.58
CA ASN A 97 -4.41 -2.49 -13.96
C ASN A 97 -3.50 -1.55 -14.77
N THR A 98 -2.37 -2.03 -15.31
CA THR A 98 -1.38 -1.21 -16.04
C THR A 98 -1.99 -0.46 -17.22
N GLU A 99 -2.95 -1.07 -17.92
CA GLU A 99 -3.56 -0.48 -19.11
C GLU A 99 -4.55 0.68 -18.81
N LEU A 100 -4.85 0.94 -17.53
CA LEU A 100 -5.73 2.04 -17.07
C LEU A 100 -7.03 2.18 -17.87
N THR A 101 -7.65 1.04 -18.24
CA THR A 101 -8.78 0.99 -19.18
C THR A 101 -10.07 1.59 -18.62
N SER A 102 -10.16 1.72 -17.29
CA SER A 102 -11.31 2.27 -16.57
C SER A 102 -10.91 3.31 -15.52
N ASP A 103 -11.82 4.23 -15.20
CA ASP A 103 -11.65 5.19 -14.09
C ASP A 103 -11.45 4.45 -12.74
N VAL A 104 -12.05 3.27 -12.58
CA VAL A 104 -11.86 2.43 -11.38
C VAL A 104 -10.43 1.89 -11.31
N SER A 105 -9.89 1.36 -12.42
CA SER A 105 -8.50 0.87 -12.48
C SER A 105 -7.49 1.99 -12.20
N GLU A 106 -7.74 3.20 -12.69
CA GLU A 106 -6.89 4.36 -12.42
C GLU A 106 -6.88 4.74 -10.94
N ARG A 107 -8.06 4.78 -10.31
CA ARG A 107 -8.17 5.06 -8.86
C ARG A 107 -7.50 3.99 -8.01
N LEU A 108 -7.56 2.72 -8.42
CA LEU A 108 -6.89 1.61 -7.73
C LEU A 108 -5.37 1.74 -7.81
N VAL A 109 -4.83 1.95 -9.02
CA VAL A 109 -3.40 2.15 -9.24
C VAL A 109 -2.91 3.36 -8.44
N LEU A 110 -3.69 4.45 -8.45
CA LEU A 110 -3.35 5.64 -7.69
C LEU A 110 -3.34 5.39 -6.17
N ALA A 111 -4.33 4.66 -5.65
CA ALA A 111 -4.36 4.26 -4.24
C ALA A 111 -3.16 3.37 -3.86
N CYS A 112 -2.66 2.52 -4.77
CA CYS A 112 -1.43 1.75 -4.55
C CYS A 112 -0.22 2.69 -4.38
N PHE A 113 -0.06 3.66 -5.28
CA PHE A 113 1.05 4.61 -5.20
C PHE A 113 0.96 5.50 -3.95
N GLU A 114 -0.24 5.89 -3.51
CA GLU A 114 -0.42 6.62 -2.24
C GLU A 114 0.05 5.82 -1.02
N LEU A 115 0.00 4.49 -1.06
CA LEU A 115 0.52 3.60 -0.02
C LEU A 115 2.03 3.35 -0.17
N PHE A 116 2.56 3.30 -1.40
CA PHE A 116 4.00 3.15 -1.62
C PHE A 116 4.80 4.32 -1.06
N VAL A 117 4.28 5.54 -1.12
CA VAL A 117 4.96 6.75 -0.60
C VAL A 117 5.36 6.60 0.88
N PRO A 118 4.43 6.41 1.84
CA PRO A 118 4.80 6.27 3.24
C PRO A 118 5.61 5.01 3.51
N MET A 119 5.37 3.90 2.79
CA MET A 119 6.13 2.66 2.96
C MET A 119 7.58 2.76 2.47
N THR A 120 7.88 3.66 1.55
CA THR A 120 9.23 3.87 1.00
C THR A 120 9.92 5.11 1.56
N TRP A 121 9.26 5.85 2.46
CA TRP A 121 9.83 7.04 3.06
C TRP A 121 11.13 6.70 3.79
N PRO A 122 12.23 7.44 3.57
CA PRO A 122 13.49 7.17 4.22
C PRO A 122 13.36 7.32 5.73
N LEU A 123 13.88 6.35 6.48
CA LEU A 123 14.07 6.46 7.92
C LEU A 123 14.96 7.70 8.17
N ALA A 124 14.54 8.59 9.06
CA ALA A 124 15.26 9.82 9.33
C ALA A 124 16.69 9.50 9.83
N GLU A 125 17.71 10.23 9.38
CA GLU A 125 19.14 10.03 9.73
C GLU A 125 19.48 10.16 11.24
N ASN A 126 18.49 10.38 12.12
CA ASN A 126 18.71 10.51 13.57
C ASN A 126 18.66 9.15 14.29
N HIS A 127 19.22 8.11 13.69
CA HIS A 127 19.47 6.87 14.42
C HIS A 127 20.82 7.03 15.11
N ASP A 128 20.80 7.18 16.44
CA ASP A 128 22.00 7.12 17.25
C ASP A 128 22.75 5.82 16.90
N GLU A 129 24.03 5.92 16.56
CA GLU A 129 24.93 4.86 16.09
C GLU A 129 25.10 3.68 17.09
N ASN A 130 24.29 3.61 18.16
CA ASN A 130 24.39 2.66 19.26
C ASN A 130 23.29 1.58 19.29
N ASP A 131 22.23 1.67 18.46
CA ASP A 131 21.14 0.67 18.41
C ASP A 131 21.32 -0.33 17.26
N GLU A 132 22.38 -1.14 17.33
CA GLU A 132 22.77 -2.10 16.28
C GLU A 132 21.75 -3.23 15.99
N SER A 133 20.69 -3.40 16.78
CA SER A 133 19.83 -4.60 16.71
C SER A 133 18.47 -4.43 16.04
N GLY A 134 17.97 -3.20 15.86
CA GLY A 134 16.65 -2.91 15.25
C GLY A 134 16.72 -2.49 13.78
N ASP A 135 17.77 -1.77 13.40
CA ASP A 135 17.87 -1.10 12.10
C ASP A 135 18.10 -2.05 10.91
N SER A 136 18.74 -3.22 11.14
CA SER A 136 19.01 -4.18 10.06
C SER A 136 17.72 -4.68 9.39
N ASN A 137 16.68 -4.97 10.18
CA ASN A 137 15.42 -5.51 9.65
C ASN A 137 14.67 -4.49 8.80
N MET A 138 14.71 -3.21 9.19
CA MET A 138 14.03 -2.14 8.44
C MET A 138 14.78 -1.78 7.16
N ILE A 139 16.11 -1.70 7.21
CA ILE A 139 16.95 -1.51 6.02
C ILE A 139 16.73 -2.65 5.01
N ASP A 140 16.69 -3.90 5.48
CA ASP A 140 16.42 -5.05 4.64
C ASP A 140 14.99 -5.05 4.06
N LEU A 141 14.01 -4.55 4.81
CA LEU A 141 12.65 -4.33 4.32
C LEU A 141 12.62 -3.29 3.20
N HIS A 142 13.24 -2.11 3.38
CA HIS A 142 13.32 -1.09 2.32
C HIS A 142 14.07 -1.59 1.09
N ARG A 143 15.11 -2.42 1.26
CA ARG A 143 15.78 -3.08 0.13
C ARG A 143 14.83 -3.98 -0.63
N ARG A 144 14.03 -4.79 0.06
CA ARG A 144 13.00 -5.65 -0.57
C ARG A 144 11.98 -4.82 -1.33
N TYR A 145 11.49 -3.73 -0.75
CA TYR A 145 10.58 -2.81 -1.44
C TYR A 145 11.18 -2.25 -2.72
N LYS A 146 12.44 -1.80 -2.68
CA LYS A 146 13.13 -1.30 -3.88
C LYS A 146 13.21 -2.38 -4.96
N VAL A 147 13.61 -3.59 -4.62
CA VAL A 147 13.70 -4.70 -5.59
C VAL A 147 12.33 -5.04 -6.18
N SER A 148 11.28 -5.04 -5.37
CA SER A 148 9.92 -5.33 -5.83
C SER A 148 9.36 -4.21 -6.73
N LEU A 149 9.62 -2.95 -6.43
CA LEU A 149 9.17 -1.80 -7.24
C LEU A 149 9.90 -1.67 -8.59
N LEU A 150 11.08 -2.27 -8.72
CA LEU A 150 11.86 -2.30 -9.96
C LEU A 150 11.37 -3.37 -10.96
N GLN A 151 10.29 -4.08 -10.65
CA GLN A 151 9.68 -5.00 -11.62
C GLN A 151 9.14 -4.26 -12.84
N SER A 152 9.25 -4.89 -14.01
CA SER A 152 8.75 -4.36 -15.28
C SER A 152 7.24 -4.11 -15.21
N GLY A 153 6.79 -2.94 -15.70
CA GLY A 153 5.38 -2.54 -15.71
C GLY A 153 4.98 -1.58 -14.59
N ILE A 154 5.62 -1.62 -13.41
CA ILE A 154 5.28 -0.72 -12.30
C ILE A 154 5.64 0.73 -12.65
N LEU A 155 6.87 0.95 -13.13
CA LEU A 155 7.34 2.29 -13.53
C LEU A 155 6.57 2.82 -14.76
N GLU A 156 6.16 1.93 -15.67
CA GLU A 156 5.33 2.28 -16.83
C GLU A 156 3.94 2.72 -16.37
N ALA A 157 3.28 1.96 -15.50
CA ALA A 157 2.00 2.33 -14.89
C ALA A 157 2.11 3.66 -14.12
N ALA A 158 3.20 3.87 -13.38
CA ALA A 158 3.44 5.12 -12.67
C ALA A 158 3.55 6.31 -13.63
N LEU A 159 4.30 6.12 -14.72
CA LEU A 159 4.47 7.13 -15.76
C LEU A 159 3.15 7.43 -16.48
N ASP A 160 2.34 6.42 -16.79
CA ASP A 160 1.05 6.60 -17.45
C ASP A 160 0.06 7.40 -16.59
N VAL A 161 0.02 7.14 -15.28
CA VAL A 161 -0.77 7.92 -14.31
C VAL A 161 -0.29 9.37 -14.26
N ILE A 162 1.01 9.64 -14.38
CA ILE A 162 1.57 11.01 -14.38
C ILE A 162 1.38 11.70 -15.74
N LEU A 163 1.49 10.99 -16.85
CA LEU A 163 1.40 11.57 -18.19
C LEU A 163 -0.01 12.08 -18.50
N LYS A 164 -1.05 11.41 -17.98
CA LYS A 164 -2.44 11.80 -18.18
C LYS A 164 -2.76 13.24 -17.73
N PRO A 165 -2.43 13.69 -16.50
CA PRO A 165 -2.60 15.09 -16.10
C PRO A 165 -1.61 16.04 -16.78
N LEU A 166 -0.40 15.58 -17.14
CA LEU A 166 0.58 16.42 -17.85
C LEU A 166 0.24 16.66 -19.32
N SER A 167 -0.56 15.78 -19.94
CA SER A 167 -1.06 15.96 -21.30
C SER A 167 -2.09 17.09 -21.42
N ILE A 168 -2.60 17.60 -20.30
CA ILE A 168 -3.50 18.75 -20.27
C ILE A 168 -2.65 20.03 -20.29
N PRO A 169 -2.82 20.93 -21.26
CA PRO A 169 -2.05 22.17 -21.32
C PRO A 169 -2.24 22.99 -20.04
N PHE A 170 -1.13 23.42 -19.43
CA PHE A 170 -1.03 24.06 -18.10
C PHE A 170 -2.03 25.22 -17.86
N LYS A 171 -2.50 25.89 -18.92
CA LYS A 171 -3.53 26.94 -18.83
C LYS A 171 -4.93 26.43 -18.44
N TYR A 172 -5.26 25.18 -18.74
CA TYR A 172 -6.58 24.59 -18.47
C TYR A 172 -6.64 23.84 -17.13
N VAL A 173 -5.49 23.36 -16.64
CA VAL A 173 -5.39 22.66 -15.34
C VAL A 173 -5.92 23.54 -14.19
N ILE A 174 -5.71 24.86 -14.26
CA ILE A 174 -6.17 25.84 -13.26
C ILE A 174 -7.68 26.15 -13.38
N PHE A 175 -8.27 26.00 -14.58
CA PHE A 175 -9.67 26.37 -14.83
C PHE A 175 -10.64 25.21 -14.54
N GLU A 176 -10.27 23.98 -14.89
CA GLU A 176 -11.05 22.77 -14.57
C GLU A 176 -11.09 22.52 -13.04
N THR A 177 -9.97 22.78 -12.34
CA THR A 177 -9.90 22.69 -10.87
C THR A 177 -10.71 23.77 -10.15
N ALA A 178 -10.91 24.94 -10.76
CA ALA A 178 -11.74 26.00 -10.18
C ALA A 178 -13.25 25.75 -10.36
N SER A 179 -13.66 25.05 -11.42
CA SER A 179 -15.08 24.70 -11.66
C SER A 179 -15.54 23.48 -10.86
N ASN A 180 -14.65 22.53 -10.56
CA ASN A 180 -14.97 21.32 -9.79
C ASN A 180 -14.72 21.49 -8.27
N PHE A 181 -14.56 22.72 -7.80
CA PHE A 181 -14.17 23.08 -6.44
C PHE A 181 -15.26 22.83 -5.36
N THR A 182 -16.34 22.11 -5.69
CA THR A 182 -17.41 21.76 -4.75
C THR A 182 -17.54 20.28 -4.40
N SER A 183 -16.66 19.35 -4.82
CA SER A 183 -16.70 18.02 -4.19
C SER A 183 -15.46 17.12 -4.21
N GLU A 184 -14.49 17.22 -5.12
CA GLU A 184 -13.44 16.19 -5.18
C GLU A 184 -12.07 16.77 -5.56
N ILE A 185 -11.25 17.08 -4.55
CA ILE A 185 -9.82 17.37 -4.68
C ILE A 185 -8.99 16.16 -4.21
N PRO A 186 -8.81 15.10 -5.03
CA PRO A 186 -7.73 14.14 -4.82
C PRO A 186 -6.58 14.26 -5.84
N ASN A 187 -6.79 14.83 -7.02
CA ASN A 187 -5.86 14.60 -8.15
C ASN A 187 -4.54 15.39 -8.12
N LEU A 188 -4.47 16.59 -7.51
CA LEU A 188 -3.23 17.38 -7.51
C LEU A 188 -2.26 16.95 -6.40
N ILE A 189 -2.78 16.62 -5.21
CA ILE A 189 -2.01 16.01 -4.11
C ILE A 189 -1.43 14.66 -4.55
N ASN A 190 -2.17 13.96 -5.43
CA ASN A 190 -1.76 12.66 -5.95
C ASN A 190 -0.53 12.72 -6.86
N ILE A 191 -0.37 13.77 -7.68
CA ILE A 191 0.80 13.90 -8.55
C ILE A 191 2.07 14.20 -7.73
N GLU A 192 1.99 15.08 -6.72
CA GLU A 192 3.13 15.33 -5.83
C GLU A 192 3.51 14.07 -5.03
N ASN A 193 2.53 13.28 -4.58
CA ASN A 193 2.79 12.02 -3.89
C ASN A 193 3.44 10.98 -4.82
N VAL A 194 2.91 10.78 -6.02
CA VAL A 194 3.49 9.84 -7.01
C VAL A 194 4.88 10.31 -7.44
N LEU A 195 5.06 11.61 -7.71
CA LEU A 195 6.37 12.18 -7.99
C LEU A 195 7.31 12.03 -6.81
N ASN A 196 6.88 12.21 -5.56
CA ASN A 196 7.72 11.97 -4.39
C ASN A 196 8.08 10.49 -4.25
N ALA A 197 7.16 9.54 -4.46
CA ALA A 197 7.47 8.10 -4.46
C ALA A 197 8.52 7.74 -5.51
N ILE A 198 8.37 8.23 -6.74
CA ILE A 198 9.30 7.94 -7.84
C ILE A 198 10.62 8.70 -7.66
N MET A 199 10.57 9.99 -7.32
CA MET A 199 11.77 10.81 -7.14
C MET A 199 12.59 10.33 -5.94
N LEU A 200 11.97 9.92 -4.82
CA LEU A 200 12.72 9.43 -3.65
C LEU A 200 13.32 8.04 -3.87
N SER A 201 12.71 7.20 -4.69
CA SER A 201 13.31 5.92 -5.09
C SER A 201 14.51 6.09 -6.03
N PHE A 202 14.58 7.18 -6.79
CA PHE A 202 15.70 7.51 -7.69
C PHE A 202 16.77 8.45 -7.09
N VAL A 203 16.43 9.34 -6.16
CA VAL A 203 17.35 10.35 -5.59
C VAL A 203 18.34 9.75 -4.56
N TRP A 204 18.10 8.53 -4.11
CA TRP A 204 18.99 7.78 -3.19
C TRP A 204 19.52 6.47 -3.79
N SER A 205 19.85 6.49 -5.08
CA SER A 205 20.72 5.52 -5.76
C SER A 205 22.01 6.20 -6.21
#